data_AF-A0A1E1WXU0-F1
#
_entry.id   AF-A0A1E1WXU0-F1
#
_cell.length_a   1.000
_cell.length_b   1.000
_cell.length_c   1.000
_cell.angle_alpha   90.00
_cell.angle_beta   90.00
_cell.angle_gamma   90.00
#
_symmetry.space_group_name_H-M   'P 1'
#
loop_
_entity.id
_entity.type
_entity.pdbx_description
1 polymer ?
#
loop_
_entity_poly.entity_id
_entity_poly.type
_entity_poly.pdbx_seq_one_letter_code
_entity_poly.pdbx_strand_id
1 'polypeptide(L)'
;VGQILRNVAHELQQDAELENETDEYFFRKLWNKTKVALKKAGRKIKNAAKKVTPHIKNATVKVGKSIVKAVLPIVKQKAQEKAVKLVTKFFAKAMDGYALQDYNNQIDVLHNLCTLMDQEGKRLIELGEKLGAQQYTFFI
;
A
#
# COMPACT_ATOMS: atom_id res chain seq x y z
N VAL A 1 -5.20 2.72 -1.37
CA VAL A 1 -3.83 2.54 -1.90
C VAL A 1 -2.82 3.07 -0.90
N GLY A 2 -2.90 4.35 -0.48
CA GLY A 2 -1.94 4.94 0.46
C GLY A 2 -1.69 4.13 1.73
N GLN A 3 -2.74 3.70 2.43
CA GLN A 3 -2.61 2.86 3.62
C GLN A 3 -1.91 1.51 3.36
N ILE A 4 -2.05 0.93 2.16
CA ILE A 4 -1.36 -0.32 1.81
C ILE A 4 0.15 -0.06 1.73
N LEU A 5 0.57 0.99 1.04
CA LEU A 5 1.98 1.34 0.88
C LEU A 5 2.65 1.60 2.23
N ARG A 6 2.01 2.38 3.10
CA ARG A 6 2.52 2.69 4.44
C ARG A 6 2.64 1.44 5.33
N ASN A 7 1.63 0.55 5.28
CA ASN A 7 1.69 -0.72 6.03
C ASN A 7 2.82 -1.63 5.53
N VAL A 8 3.09 -1.65 4.22
CA VAL A 8 4.20 -2.43 3.64
C VAL A 8 5.54 -1.85 4.07
N ALA A 9 5.71 -0.52 3.99
CA ALA A 9 6.93 0.16 4.44
C ALA A 9 7.24 -0.12 5.91
N HIS A 10 6.23 -0.03 6.78
CA HIS A 10 6.40 -0.26 8.21
C HIS A 10 6.75 -1.73 8.54
N GLU A 11 6.11 -2.70 7.88
CA GLU A 11 6.44 -4.12 8.08
C GLU A 11 7.86 -4.46 7.60
N LEU A 12 8.35 -3.82 6.53
CA LEU A 12 9.71 -4.02 6.03
C LEU A 12 10.77 -3.38 6.94
N GLN A 13 10.51 -2.19 7.47
CA GLN A 13 11.42 -1.53 8.42
C GLN A 13 11.60 -2.28 9.74
N GLN A 14 10.63 -3.11 10.12
CA GLN A 14 10.66 -3.90 11.35
C GLN A 14 11.27 -5.30 11.15
N ASP A 15 11.63 -5.67 9.92
CA ASP A 15 12.11 -7.02 9.60
C ASP A 15 13.63 -7.09 9.77
N ALA A 16 14.06 -7.40 10.98
CA ALA A 16 15.48 -7.55 11.36
C ALA A 16 16.23 -8.63 10.54
N GLU A 17 15.52 -9.52 9.85
CA GLU A 17 16.15 -10.50 8.96
C GLU A 17 16.71 -9.86 7.68
N LEU A 18 16.29 -8.64 7.33
CA LEU A 18 16.82 -7.87 6.20
C LEU A 18 18.14 -7.16 6.53
N GLU A 19 18.51 -7.07 7.81
CA GLU A 19 19.72 -6.35 8.24
C GLU A 19 21.00 -7.20 8.18
N ASN A 20 20.86 -8.53 8.06
CA ASN A 20 21.95 -9.48 8.24
C ASN A 20 22.24 -10.32 6.98
N GLU A 21 21.92 -9.82 5.78
CA GLU A 21 22.02 -10.57 4.53
C GLU A 21 23.17 -10.13 3.61
N THR A 22 23.64 -11.06 2.78
CA THR A 22 24.62 -10.80 1.72
C THR A 22 23.91 -10.26 0.46
N ASP A 23 24.63 -9.45 -0.33
CA ASP A 23 24.05 -8.62 -1.40
C ASP A 23 23.23 -9.42 -2.43
N GLU A 24 23.71 -10.63 -2.77
CA GLU A 24 23.11 -11.50 -3.78
C GLU A 24 21.72 -12.01 -3.38
N TYR A 25 21.50 -12.26 -2.09
CA TYR A 25 20.22 -12.76 -1.58
C TYR A 25 19.31 -11.64 -1.08
N PHE A 26 19.89 -10.49 -0.75
CA PHE A 26 19.18 -9.35 -0.20
C PHE A 26 18.00 -8.90 -1.08
N PHE A 27 18.23 -8.62 -2.37
CA PHE A 27 17.14 -8.16 -3.26
C PHE A 27 16.04 -9.18 -3.41
N ARG A 28 16.41 -10.46 -3.53
CA ARG A 28 15.45 -11.56 -3.63
C ARG A 28 14.61 -11.68 -2.36
N LYS A 29 15.24 -11.61 -1.17
CA LYS A 29 14.54 -11.68 0.10
C LYS A 29 13.68 -10.43 0.32
N LEU A 30 14.22 -9.24 0.08
CA LEU A 30 13.49 -7.98 0.17
C LEU A 30 12.22 -8.01 -0.69
N TRP A 31 12.31 -8.49 -1.94
CA TRP A 31 11.14 -8.65 -2.80
C TRP A 31 10.13 -9.66 -2.25
N ASN A 32 10.60 -10.78 -1.71
CA ASN A 32 9.74 -11.79 -1.11
C ASN A 32 9.00 -11.25 0.13
N LYS A 33 9.70 -10.58 1.04
CA LYS A 33 9.11 -9.92 2.22
C LYS A 33 8.11 -8.84 1.81
N THR A 34 8.46 -8.04 0.80
CA THR A 34 7.57 -7.01 0.23
C THR A 34 6.25 -7.61 -0.29
N LYS A 35 6.33 -8.72 -1.05
CA LYS A 35 5.12 -9.43 -1.53
C LYS A 35 4.27 -9.97 -0.39
N VAL A 36 4.90 -10.50 0.67
CA VAL A 36 4.20 -11.02 1.86
C VAL A 36 3.48 -9.88 2.59
N ALA A 37 4.18 -8.78 2.87
CA ALA A 37 3.63 -7.59 3.50
C ALA A 37 2.46 -7.02 2.69
N LEU A 38 2.60 -6.96 1.35
CA LEU A 38 1.55 -6.49 0.46
C LEU A 38 0.29 -7.36 0.51
N LYS A 39 0.45 -8.69 0.51
CA LYS A 39 -0.66 -9.63 0.70
C LYS A 39 -1.33 -9.44 2.07
N LYS A 40 -0.54 -9.25 3.14
CA LYS A 40 -1.04 -9.06 4.50
C LYS A 40 -1.79 -7.74 4.65
N ALA A 41 -1.26 -6.64 4.13
CA ALA A 41 -1.92 -5.34 4.07
C ALA A 41 -3.23 -5.41 3.29
N GLY A 42 -3.24 -6.09 2.14
CA GLY A 42 -4.45 -6.34 1.35
C GLY A 42 -5.51 -7.13 2.13
N ARG A 43 -5.11 -8.15 2.90
CA ARG A 43 -6.00 -8.93 3.78
C ARG A 43 -6.53 -8.10 4.96
N LYS A 44 -5.71 -7.26 5.60
CA LYS A 44 -6.13 -6.35 6.69
C LYS A 44 -7.27 -5.43 6.22
N ILE A 45 -7.15 -4.85 5.03
CA ILE A 45 -8.22 -4.03 4.43
C ILE A 45 -9.46 -4.87 4.11
N LYS A 46 -9.28 -6.09 3.58
CA LYS A 46 -10.40 -7.01 3.31
C LYS A 46 -11.21 -7.30 4.59
N ASN A 47 -10.53 -7.54 5.70
CA ASN A 47 -11.16 -7.86 6.98
C ASN A 47 -11.83 -6.63 7.63
N ALA A 48 -11.18 -5.46 7.58
CA ALA A 48 -11.77 -4.21 8.05
C ALA A 48 -13.08 -3.90 7.31
N ALA A 49 -13.07 -3.97 5.97
CA ALA A 49 -14.26 -3.70 5.17
C ALA A 49 -15.40 -4.70 5.41
N LYS A 50 -15.10 -5.97 5.69
CA LYS A 50 -16.11 -6.97 6.05
C LYS A 50 -16.80 -6.66 7.38
N LYS A 51 -16.11 -6.08 8.36
CA LYS A 51 -16.67 -5.69 9.66
C LYS A 51 -17.62 -4.47 9.56
N VAL A 52 -17.38 -3.55 8.64
CA VAL A 52 -18.27 -2.38 8.43
C VAL A 52 -19.52 -2.73 7.60
N THR A 53 -19.44 -3.79 6.79
CA THR A 53 -20.55 -4.25 5.92
C THR A 53 -21.87 -4.54 6.67
N PRO A 54 -21.89 -5.21 7.85
CA PRO A 54 -23.12 -5.41 8.62
C PRO A 54 -23.75 -4.12 9.19
N HIS A 55 -22.95 -3.11 9.54
CA HIS A 55 -23.48 -1.84 10.07
C HIS A 55 -24.14 -0.98 8.98
N ILE A 56 -23.60 -0.96 7.77
CA ILE A 56 -24.21 -0.28 6.61
C ILE A 56 -25.47 -1.04 6.16
N LYS A 57 -25.51 -2.36 6.32
CA LYS A 57 -26.65 -3.23 5.98
C LYS A 57 -27.97 -2.83 6.67
N ASN A 58 -27.89 -2.19 7.83
CA ASN A 58 -29.02 -1.73 8.64
C ASN A 58 -29.41 -0.27 8.37
N ALA A 59 -28.55 0.53 7.72
CA ALA A 59 -28.73 1.97 7.56
C ALA A 59 -29.06 2.44 6.13
N THR A 60 -29.20 1.55 5.13
CA THR A 60 -29.47 1.97 3.74
C THR A 60 -30.61 1.18 3.08
N VAL A 61 -31.61 1.92 2.62
CA VAL A 61 -32.80 1.48 1.87
C VAL A 61 -32.39 0.60 0.67
N LYS A 62 -33.21 -0.42 0.37
CA LYS A 62 -33.00 -1.56 -0.58
C LYS A 62 -32.33 -1.21 -1.94
N VAL A 63 -32.39 0.02 -2.42
CA VAL A 63 -31.84 0.47 -3.73
C VAL A 63 -30.31 0.67 -3.71
N GLY A 64 -29.71 1.10 -2.60
CA GLY A 64 -28.25 1.31 -2.50
C GLY A 64 -27.40 0.05 -2.27
N LYS A 65 -28.05 -1.03 -1.82
CA LYS A 65 -27.40 -2.28 -1.35
C LYS A 65 -26.67 -3.05 -2.46
N SER A 66 -27.22 -3.01 -3.67
CA SER A 66 -26.68 -3.72 -4.84
C SER A 66 -25.51 -2.98 -5.48
N ILE A 67 -25.60 -1.65 -5.57
CA ILE A 67 -24.54 -0.78 -6.11
C ILE A 67 -23.30 -0.84 -5.21
N VAL A 68 -23.46 -0.69 -3.89
CA VAL A 68 -22.35 -0.76 -2.93
C VAL A 68 -21.70 -2.15 -2.93
N LYS A 69 -22.48 -3.24 -2.97
CA LYS A 69 -21.94 -4.61 -3.05
C LYS A 69 -21.14 -4.88 -4.33
N ALA A 70 -21.55 -4.31 -5.47
CA ALA A 70 -20.87 -4.50 -6.75
C ALA A 70 -19.61 -3.62 -6.87
N VAL A 71 -19.66 -2.38 -6.37
CA VAL A 71 -18.57 -1.40 -6.50
C VAL A 71 -17.45 -1.67 -5.48
N LEU A 72 -17.76 -2.11 -4.27
CA LEU A 72 -16.77 -2.42 -3.23
C LEU A 72 -15.65 -3.39 -3.67
N PRO A 73 -15.95 -4.59 -4.21
CA PRO A 73 -14.90 -5.53 -4.63
C PRO A 73 -14.05 -4.98 -5.77
N ILE A 74 -14.65 -4.26 -6.73
CA ILE A 74 -13.94 -3.66 -7.88
C ILE A 74 -12.97 -2.57 -7.41
N VAL A 75 -13.42 -1.66 -6.54
CA VAL A 75 -12.57 -0.61 -5.97
C VAL A 75 -11.45 -1.21 -5.10
N LYS A 76 -11.73 -2.28 -4.36
CA LYS A 76 -10.74 -2.99 -3.54
C LYS A 76 -9.67 -3.69 -4.37
N GLN A 77 -10.07 -4.41 -5.41
CA GLN A 77 -9.14 -5.08 -6.32
C GLN A 77 -8.27 -4.06 -7.05
N LYS A 78 -8.88 -3.00 -7.60
CA LYS A 78 -8.16 -1.91 -8.27
C LYS A 78 -7.19 -1.19 -7.33
N ALA A 79 -7.54 -1.06 -6.05
CA ALA A 79 -6.64 -0.50 -5.04
C ALA A 79 -5.44 -1.41 -4.73
N GLN A 80 -5.64 -2.74 -4.71
CA GLN A 80 -4.55 -3.70 -4.54
C GLN A 80 -3.63 -3.71 -5.76
N GLU A 81 -4.19 -3.79 -6.97
CA GLU A 81 -3.43 -3.75 -8.22
C GLU A 81 -2.61 -2.46 -8.37
N LYS A 82 -3.20 -1.31 -8.04
CA LYS A 82 -2.47 -0.03 -8.01
C LYS A 82 -1.34 -0.04 -6.98
N ALA A 83 -1.56 -0.60 -5.80
CA ALA A 83 -0.51 -0.73 -4.78
C ALA A 83 0.63 -1.63 -5.27
N VAL A 84 0.33 -2.79 -5.88
CA VAL A 84 1.34 -3.68 -6.48
C VAL A 84 2.18 -2.93 -7.52
N LYS A 85 1.52 -2.23 -8.46
CA LYS A 85 2.23 -1.48 -9.52
C LYS A 85 3.17 -0.42 -8.95
N LEU A 86 2.73 0.33 -7.94
CA LEU A 86 3.56 1.34 -7.29
C LEU A 86 4.75 0.73 -6.54
N VAL A 87 4.51 -0.34 -5.77
CA VAL A 87 5.57 -1.06 -5.04
C VAL A 87 6.60 -1.64 -6.00
N THR A 88 6.18 -2.27 -7.11
CA THR A 88 7.10 -2.76 -8.14
C THR A 88 7.94 -1.62 -8.73
N LYS A 89 7.34 -0.46 -8.99
CA LYS A 89 8.06 0.71 -9.50
C LYS A 89 9.10 1.22 -8.50
N PHE A 90 8.76 1.30 -7.22
CA PHE A 90 9.70 1.73 -6.18
C PHE A 90 10.83 0.73 -5.98
N PHE A 91 10.51 -0.57 -6.03
CA PHE A 91 11.50 -1.63 -5.93
C PHE A 91 12.51 -1.57 -7.08
N ALA A 92 12.03 -1.40 -8.32
CA ALA A 92 12.89 -1.20 -9.48
C ALA A 92 13.78 0.04 -9.32
N LYS A 93 13.21 1.18 -8.90
CA LYS A 93 13.99 2.40 -8.66
C LYS A 93 15.08 2.21 -7.60
N ALA A 94 14.79 1.46 -6.53
CA ALA A 94 15.77 1.18 -5.48
C ALA A 94 16.90 0.27 -5.99
N MET A 95 16.59 -0.71 -6.84
CA MET A 95 17.60 -1.53 -7.52
C MET A 95 18.45 -0.72 -8.49
N ASP A 96 17.83 0.17 -9.28
CA ASP A 96 18.55 1.01 -10.23
C ASP A 96 19.56 1.91 -9.50
N GLY A 97 19.15 2.56 -8.41
CA GLY A 97 20.06 3.37 -7.59
C GLY A 97 21.19 2.55 -6.96
N TYR A 98 20.91 1.30 -6.56
CA TYR A 98 21.97 0.41 -6.07
C TYR A 98 22.98 0.04 -7.16
N ALA A 99 22.50 -0.30 -8.36
CA ALA A 99 23.34 -0.61 -9.50
C ALA A 99 24.20 0.60 -9.94
N LEU A 100 23.70 1.81 -9.72
CA LEU A 100 24.41 3.07 -9.97
C LEU A 100 25.33 3.49 -8.81
N GLN A 101 25.43 2.70 -7.73
CA GLN A 101 26.18 3.03 -6.50
C GLN A 101 25.70 4.31 -5.79
N ASP A 102 24.43 4.68 -5.97
CA ASP A 102 23.80 5.78 -5.21
C ASP A 102 23.60 5.44 -3.72
N TYR A 103 23.86 4.18 -3.34
CA TYR A 103 23.71 3.64 -1.99
C TYR A 103 25.01 2.98 -1.54
N ASN A 104 25.39 3.22 -0.27
CA ASN A 104 26.65 2.70 0.26
C ASN A 104 26.52 1.24 0.73
N ASN A 105 25.30 0.79 1.00
CA ASN A 105 25.00 -0.57 1.47
C ASN A 105 23.53 -0.95 1.21
N GLN A 106 23.18 -2.19 1.51
CA GLN A 106 21.82 -2.73 1.39
C GLN A 106 20.80 -2.04 2.31
N ILE A 107 21.23 -1.57 3.48
CA ILE A 107 20.37 -0.90 4.47
C ILE A 107 19.86 0.43 3.89
N ASP A 108 20.70 1.16 3.16
CA ASP A 108 20.32 2.39 2.45
C ASP A 108 19.25 2.09 1.37
N VAL A 109 19.36 0.97 0.66
CA VAL A 109 18.36 0.50 -0.31
C VAL A 109 17.02 0.23 0.38
N LEU A 110 17.03 -0.49 1.51
CA LEU A 110 15.84 -0.79 2.31
C LEU A 110 15.19 0.50 2.81
N HIS A 111 15.97 1.41 3.38
CA HIS A 111 15.47 2.69 3.90
C HIS A 111 14.88 3.56 2.80
N ASN A 112 15.54 3.65 1.65
CA ASN A 112 15.04 4.41 0.51
C ASN A 112 13.72 3.81 -0.02
N LEU A 113 13.66 2.49 -0.21
CA LEU A 113 12.44 1.80 -0.64
C LEU A 113 11.27 2.08 0.31
N CYS A 114 11.50 1.94 1.62
CA CYS A 114 10.48 2.20 2.63
C CYS A 114 10.06 3.68 2.67
N THR A 115 11.01 4.60 2.51
CA THR A 115 10.75 6.05 2.48
C THR A 115 9.89 6.43 1.28
N LEU A 116 10.22 5.94 0.08
CA LEU A 116 9.42 6.16 -1.13
C LEU A 116 7.98 5.66 -0.96
N MET A 117 7.81 4.48 -0.37
CA MET A 117 6.48 3.90 -0.10
C MET A 117 5.69 4.70 0.96
N ASP A 118 6.31 5.15 2.06
CA ASP A 118 5.61 5.93 3.08
C ASP A 118 5.24 7.33 2.58
N GLN A 119 6.15 8.02 1.87
CA GLN A 119 5.90 9.34 1.29
C GLN A 119 4.78 9.31 0.25
N GLU A 120 4.83 8.39 -0.72
CA GLU A 120 3.74 8.25 -1.69
C GLU A 120 2.44 7.80 -0.99
N GLY A 121 2.57 6.96 0.03
CA GLY A 121 1.46 6.55 0.88
C GLY A 121 0.73 7.73 1.54
N LYS A 122 1.49 8.65 2.15
CA LYS A 122 0.98 9.90 2.76
C LYS A 122 0.34 10.80 1.70
N ARG A 123 1.05 11.05 0.58
CA ARG A 123 0.55 11.88 -0.52
C ARG A 123 -0.80 11.40 -1.06
N LEU A 124 -0.97 10.09 -1.24
CA LEU A 124 -2.23 9.51 -1.72
C LEU A 124 -3.37 9.59 -0.70
N ILE A 125 -3.07 9.63 0.61
CA ILE A 125 -4.07 9.85 1.65
C ILE A 125 -4.50 11.32 1.63
N GLU A 126 -3.55 12.26 1.68
CA GLU A 126 -3.83 13.70 1.66
C GLU A 126 -4.59 14.13 0.40
N LEU A 127 -4.25 13.59 -0.77
CA LEU A 127 -5.01 13.84 -1.99
C LEU A 127 -6.43 13.31 -1.92
N GLY A 128 -6.62 12.13 -1.30
CA GLY A 128 -7.95 11.58 -1.06
C GLY A 128 -8.79 12.45 -0.14
N GLU A 129 -8.19 12.98 0.93
CA GLU A 129 -8.84 13.89 1.88
C GLU A 129 -9.24 15.21 1.21
N LYS A 130 -8.32 15.83 0.44
CA LYS A 130 -8.59 17.08 -0.29
C LYS A 130 -9.72 16.93 -1.31
N LEU A 131 -9.69 15.86 -2.11
CA LEU A 131 -10.73 15.59 -3.11
C LEU A 131 -12.08 15.26 -2.46
N GLY A 132 -12.07 14.56 -1.31
CA GLY A 132 -13.27 14.31 -0.52
C GLY A 132 -13.88 15.59 0.05
N ALA A 133 -13.05 16.48 0.62
CA ALA A 133 -13.48 17.76 1.17
C ALA A 133 -14.07 18.71 0.12
N GLN A 134 -13.48 18.73 -1.10
CA GLN A 134 -14.03 19.49 -2.23
C GLN A 134 -15.39 18.95 -2.69
N GLN A 135 -15.63 17.64 -2.57
CA GLN A 135 -16.90 17.04 -2.95
C GLN A 135 -18.07 17.49 -2.07
N TYR A 136 -17.82 17.99 -0.86
CA TYR A 136 -18.86 18.54 0.04
C TYR A 136 -19.11 20.04 -0.18
N THR A 137 -18.21 20.76 -0.86
CA THR A 137 -18.37 22.22 -1.08
C THR A 137 -19.22 22.55 -2.30
N PHE A 138 -19.38 21.63 -3.25
CA PHE A 138 -20.23 21.81 -4.44
C PHE A 138 -21.70 21.38 -4.26
N PHE A 139 -22.09 20.97 -3.05
CA PHE A 139 -23.48 20.60 -2.71
C PHE A 139 -24.12 21.53 -1.65
N ILE A 140 -23.54 22.71 -1.41
CA ILE A 140 -24.13 23.76 -0.56
C ILE A 140 -24.63 24.89 -1.46
#